data_AF-A0A3S4Q9M9-F1
#
_entry.id   AF-A0A3S4Q9M9-F1
#
_cell.length_a   1.000
_cell.length_b   1.000
_cell.length_c   1.000
_cell.angle_alpha   90.00
_cell.angle_beta   90.00
_cell.angle_gamma   90.00
#
_symmetry.space_group_name_H-M   'P 1'
#
loop_
_entity.id
_entity.type
_entity.pdbx_description
1 polymer ?
#
loop_
_entity_poly.entity_id
_entity_poly.type
_entity_poly.pdbx_seq_one_letter_code
_entity_poly.pdbx_strand_id
1 'polypeptide(L)'
;MSQIPDYMLDMNAVLHDNTQWLSGSPPDYSKVNELYTKGRTFKFEAGSLEDLVSNLVKNWEKEASHKISLGEWRTIDRNKFKMNVNGGKWFTGEELQKLGTYNLLIGDSEHYCSSLVGTAEKSHRIFRDCFKDGFAWECLEVYSGPPRCCFKWRH
;
A
#
# COMPACT_ATOMS: atom_id res chain seq x y z
N MET A 1 8.93 -13.78 -22.88
CA MET A 1 9.00 -13.58 -21.41
C MET A 1 8.29 -12.27 -21.12
N SER A 2 7.24 -12.26 -20.30
CA SER A 2 6.60 -10.99 -19.93
C SER A 2 7.59 -10.19 -19.09
N GLN A 3 7.86 -8.95 -19.50
CA GLN A 3 8.71 -8.02 -18.77
C GLN A 3 8.12 -7.78 -17.37
N ILE A 4 8.98 -7.73 -16.35
CA ILE A 4 8.57 -7.36 -14.99
C ILE A 4 8.01 -5.92 -15.04
N PRO A 5 6.81 -5.65 -14.47
CA PRO A 5 6.27 -4.30 -14.45
C PRO A 5 7.17 -3.31 -13.69
N ASP A 6 7.20 -2.06 -14.14
CA ASP A 6 7.95 -0.96 -13.55
C ASP A 6 7.59 -0.71 -12.08
N TYR A 7 6.33 -0.88 -11.66
CA TYR A 7 5.92 -0.77 -10.25
C TYR A 7 6.51 -1.86 -9.34
N MET A 8 7.15 -2.89 -9.90
CA MET A 8 7.93 -3.85 -9.12
C MET A 8 9.44 -3.52 -9.12
N LEU A 9 9.89 -2.59 -9.96
CA LEU A 9 11.31 -2.21 -10.10
C LEU A 9 11.63 -0.84 -9.49
N ASP A 10 10.61 0.01 -9.33
CA ASP A 10 10.73 1.34 -8.72
C ASP A 10 9.63 1.54 -7.67
N MET A 11 10.02 1.84 -6.44
CA MET A 11 9.12 2.09 -5.31
C MET A 11 8.19 3.30 -5.49
N ASN A 12 8.46 4.18 -6.45
CA ASN A 12 7.71 5.39 -6.76
C ASN A 12 7.06 5.38 -8.15
N ALA A 13 7.12 4.26 -8.88
CA ALA A 13 6.65 4.16 -10.26
C ALA A 13 5.25 4.78 -10.48
N VAL A 14 4.30 4.52 -9.57
CA VAL A 14 2.91 5.00 -9.72
C VAL A 14 2.76 6.51 -9.51
N LEU A 15 3.73 7.19 -8.88
CA LEU A 15 3.70 8.65 -8.71
C LEU A 15 3.89 9.38 -10.05
N HIS A 16 4.39 8.68 -11.07
CA HIS A 16 4.56 9.19 -12.43
C HIS A 16 3.35 8.96 -13.33
N ASP A 17 2.30 8.30 -12.81
CA ASP A 17 1.10 8.00 -13.60
C ASP A 17 0.30 9.28 -13.88
N ASN A 18 -0.23 9.40 -15.11
CA ASN A 18 -1.19 10.44 -15.46
C ASN A 18 -2.60 10.01 -15.03
N THR A 19 -2.99 10.40 -13.82
CA THR A 19 -4.20 9.91 -13.13
C THR A 19 -4.87 11.00 -12.32
N GLN A 20 -6.12 10.76 -11.90
CA GLN A 20 -6.81 11.63 -10.96
C GLN A 20 -6.42 11.29 -9.51
N TRP A 21 -5.64 12.19 -8.93
CA TRP A 21 -5.23 12.13 -7.54
C TRP A 21 -6.27 12.74 -6.61
N LEU A 22 -6.49 12.13 -5.44
CA LEU A 22 -7.41 12.62 -4.41
C LEU A 22 -7.09 14.06 -3.98
N SER A 23 -5.80 14.41 -3.90
CA SER A 23 -5.30 15.76 -3.58
C SER A 23 -5.18 16.69 -4.80
N GLY A 24 -5.54 16.24 -5.99
CA GLY A 24 -5.38 16.97 -7.26
C GLY A 24 -3.98 16.93 -7.86
N SER A 25 -2.98 16.42 -7.14
CA SER A 25 -1.60 16.22 -7.61
C SER A 25 -1.00 14.93 -7.03
N PRO A 26 0.06 14.37 -7.65
CA PRO A 26 0.79 13.24 -7.07
C PRO A 26 1.21 13.55 -5.62
N PRO A 27 1.08 12.60 -4.70
CA PRO A 27 1.51 12.78 -3.31
C PRO A 27 3.04 12.79 -3.20
N ASP A 28 3.58 13.58 -2.28
CA ASP A 28 5.02 13.62 -1.99
C ASP A 28 5.41 12.56 -0.95
N TYR A 29 6.22 11.59 -1.37
CA TYR A 29 6.73 10.51 -0.53
C TYR A 29 8.19 10.72 -0.08
N SER A 30 8.80 11.88 -0.36
CA SER A 30 10.22 12.15 -0.08
C SER A 30 10.58 11.91 1.40
N LYS A 31 9.74 12.40 2.32
CA LYS A 31 9.97 12.28 3.77
C LYS A 31 9.90 10.83 4.27
N VAL A 32 8.89 10.07 3.85
CA VAL A 32 8.74 8.65 4.24
C VAL A 32 9.80 7.77 3.56
N ASN A 33 10.22 8.11 2.34
CA ASN A 33 11.31 7.43 1.65
C ASN A 33 12.66 7.65 2.36
N GLU A 34 12.91 8.86 2.86
CA GLU A 34 14.06 9.16 3.70
C GLU A 34 14.02 8.37 5.02
N LEU A 35 12.86 8.35 5.70
CA LEU A 35 12.64 7.57 6.92
C LEU A 35 12.91 6.08 6.69
N TYR A 36 12.36 5.51 5.61
CA TYR A 36 12.61 4.13 5.20
C TYR A 36 14.10 3.88 4.94
N THR A 37 14.77 4.77 4.19
CA THR A 37 16.18 4.59 3.81
C THR A 37 17.10 4.61 5.03
N LYS A 38 16.79 5.46 6.03
CA LYS A 38 17.53 5.56 7.29
C LYS A 38 17.20 4.41 8.26
N GLY A 39 15.95 3.99 8.33
CA GLY A 39 15.44 3.04 9.32
C GLY A 39 15.48 1.57 8.91
N ARG A 40 15.60 1.27 7.61
CA ARG A 40 15.60 -0.12 7.12
C ARG A 40 16.77 -0.91 7.71
N THR A 41 16.46 -2.14 8.11
CA THR A 41 17.42 -3.15 8.58
C THR A 41 17.95 -4.03 7.45
N PHE A 42 17.19 -4.20 6.37
CA PHE A 42 17.57 -5.04 5.24
C PHE A 42 17.86 -4.22 3.97
N LYS A 43 18.87 -4.66 3.23
CA LYS A 43 19.20 -4.16 1.89
C LYS A 43 19.27 -5.35 0.95
N PHE A 44 18.20 -5.56 0.20
CA PHE A 44 18.10 -6.65 -0.76
C PHE A 44 18.80 -6.30 -2.07
N GLU A 45 19.22 -7.32 -2.81
CA GLU A 45 19.75 -7.17 -4.16
C GLU A 45 18.65 -6.67 -5.10
N ALA A 46 18.98 -5.74 -6.00
CA ALA A 46 18.00 -5.21 -6.95
C ALA A 46 17.44 -6.32 -7.83
N GLY A 47 16.12 -6.41 -7.95
CA GLY A 47 15.44 -7.48 -8.69
C GLY A 47 15.32 -8.81 -7.95
N SER A 48 15.83 -8.93 -6.72
CA SER A 48 15.47 -10.03 -5.82
C SER A 48 13.98 -10.03 -5.51
N LEU A 49 13.42 -11.16 -5.06
CA LEU A 49 12.00 -11.25 -4.79
C LEU A 49 11.56 -10.29 -3.67
N GLU A 50 12.40 -10.09 -2.66
CA GLU A 50 12.18 -9.14 -1.57
C GLU A 50 12.13 -7.69 -2.06
N ASP A 51 13.02 -7.33 -2.99
CA ASP A 51 13.02 -6.02 -3.64
C ASP A 51 11.73 -5.81 -4.47
N LEU A 52 11.37 -6.80 -5.30
CA LEU A 52 10.15 -6.77 -6.11
C LEU A 52 8.88 -6.67 -5.26
N VAL A 53 8.77 -7.46 -4.18
CA VAL A 53 7.65 -7.40 -3.23
C VAL A 53 7.63 -6.05 -2.52
N SER A 54 8.79 -5.53 -2.12
CA SER A 54 8.85 -4.24 -1.46
C SER A 54 8.36 -3.11 -2.37
N ASN A 55 8.71 -3.12 -3.65
CA ASN A 55 8.26 -2.10 -4.59
C ASN A 55 6.76 -2.26 -4.90
N LEU A 56 6.28 -3.49 -5.08
CA LEU A 56 4.86 -3.78 -5.32
C LEU A 56 3.97 -3.25 -4.19
N VAL A 57 4.26 -3.59 -2.93
CA VAL A 57 3.44 -3.18 -1.78
C VAL A 57 3.44 -1.66 -1.61
N LYS A 58 4.61 -1.01 -1.77
CA LYS A 58 4.72 0.45 -1.65
C LYS A 58 4.01 1.20 -2.76
N ASN A 59 3.94 0.66 -3.97
CA ASN A 59 3.15 1.24 -5.04
C ASN A 59 1.65 0.97 -4.83
N TRP A 60 1.27 -0.24 -4.42
CA TRP A 60 -0.12 -0.58 -4.13
C TRP A 60 -0.72 0.34 -3.05
N GLU A 61 0.02 0.61 -1.98
CA GLU A 61 -0.45 1.51 -0.92
C GLU A 61 -0.66 2.94 -1.43
N LYS A 62 0.25 3.45 -2.28
CA LYS A 62 0.07 4.77 -2.94
C LYS A 62 -1.20 4.83 -3.79
N GLU A 63 -1.45 3.80 -4.58
CA GLU A 63 -2.67 3.70 -5.38
C GLU A 63 -3.91 3.66 -4.47
N ALA A 64 -3.87 2.82 -3.43
CA ALA A 64 -4.96 2.63 -2.49
C ALA A 64 -5.31 3.87 -1.67
N SER A 65 -4.32 4.68 -1.34
CA SER A 65 -4.47 5.89 -0.53
C SER A 65 -4.82 7.13 -1.35
N HIS A 66 -4.36 7.22 -2.61
CA HIS A 66 -4.37 8.49 -3.34
C HIS A 66 -5.05 8.47 -4.71
N LYS A 67 -5.24 7.33 -5.38
CA LYS A 67 -5.95 7.32 -6.67
C LYS A 67 -7.46 7.27 -6.46
N ILE A 68 -8.20 8.13 -7.17
CA ILE A 68 -9.66 8.24 -7.05
C ILE A 68 -10.37 7.02 -7.67
N SER A 69 -9.80 6.39 -8.68
CA SER A 69 -10.45 5.30 -9.43
C SER A 69 -9.69 3.97 -9.28
N LEU A 70 -10.40 2.91 -8.89
CA LEU A 70 -9.88 1.53 -8.88
C LEU A 70 -9.48 1.09 -10.29
N GLY A 71 -10.13 1.68 -11.30
CA GLY A 71 -9.79 1.47 -12.70
C GLY A 71 -8.35 1.87 -13.04
N GLU A 72 -7.71 2.72 -12.25
CA GLU A 72 -6.35 3.20 -12.49
C GLU A 72 -5.29 2.45 -11.65
N TRP A 73 -5.70 1.44 -10.87
CA TRP A 73 -4.78 0.63 -10.08
C TRP A 73 -4.17 -0.47 -10.94
N ARG A 74 -2.85 -0.43 -11.09
CA ARG A 74 -2.10 -1.37 -11.93
C ARG A 74 -1.34 -2.43 -11.14
N THR A 75 -1.29 -2.30 -9.82
CA THR A 75 -0.61 -3.25 -8.92
C THR A 75 -1.44 -4.50 -8.57
N ILE A 76 -2.69 -4.57 -9.03
CA ILE A 76 -3.63 -5.67 -8.73
C ILE A 76 -4.41 -6.13 -9.97
N ASP A 77 -4.87 -7.38 -9.97
CA ASP A 77 -5.94 -7.81 -10.88
C ASP A 77 -7.28 -7.32 -10.31
N ARG A 78 -7.77 -6.19 -10.83
CA ARG A 78 -8.99 -5.50 -10.37
C ARG A 78 -10.23 -6.41 -10.29
N ASN A 79 -10.33 -7.42 -11.15
CA ASN A 79 -11.47 -8.33 -11.19
C ASN A 79 -11.38 -9.49 -10.18
N LYS A 80 -10.19 -9.74 -9.62
CA LYS A 80 -9.92 -10.87 -8.73
C LYS A 80 -9.40 -10.45 -7.37
N PHE A 81 -9.03 -9.18 -7.19
CA PHE A 81 -8.43 -8.69 -5.97
C PHE A 81 -9.36 -8.90 -4.78
N LYS A 82 -8.83 -9.51 -3.73
CA LYS A 82 -9.47 -9.65 -2.43
C LYS A 82 -8.44 -9.46 -1.34
N MET A 83 -8.83 -8.75 -0.28
CA MET A 83 -8.00 -8.56 0.92
C MET A 83 -8.70 -9.12 2.15
N ASN A 84 -7.93 -9.69 3.07
CA ASN A 84 -8.41 -10.17 4.36
C ASN A 84 -7.34 -9.91 5.43
N VAL A 85 -7.79 -9.72 6.67
CA VAL A 85 -6.92 -9.61 7.84
C VAL A 85 -7.37 -10.61 8.89
N ASN A 86 -6.41 -11.32 9.48
CA ASN A 86 -6.60 -12.24 10.61
C ASN A 86 -7.72 -13.28 10.41
N GLY A 87 -7.93 -13.73 9.17
CA GLY A 87 -8.98 -14.71 8.84
C GLY A 87 -10.41 -14.16 8.85
N GLY A 88 -10.58 -12.82 8.86
CA GLY A 88 -11.88 -12.15 8.94
C GLY A 88 -12.69 -12.14 7.65
N LYS A 89 -13.39 -11.03 7.37
CA LYS A 89 -14.13 -10.82 6.11
C LYS A 89 -13.17 -10.58 4.93
N TRP A 90 -13.53 -11.06 3.75
CA TRP A 90 -12.88 -10.69 2.49
C TRP A 90 -13.45 -9.37 1.95
N PHE A 91 -12.59 -8.44 1.56
CA PHE A 91 -12.93 -7.16 0.96
C PHE A 91 -12.52 -7.10 -0.51
N THR A 92 -13.37 -6.52 -1.36
CA THR A 92 -13.03 -6.24 -2.77
C THR A 92 -12.19 -4.96 -2.92
N GLY A 93 -11.67 -4.72 -4.13
CA GLY A 93 -10.98 -3.46 -4.44
C GLY A 93 -11.89 -2.24 -4.30
N GLU A 94 -13.17 -2.37 -4.66
CA GLU A 94 -14.18 -1.31 -4.54
C GLU A 94 -14.48 -1.00 -3.06
N GLU A 95 -14.58 -2.02 -2.21
CA GLU A 95 -14.71 -1.84 -0.76
C GLU A 95 -13.46 -1.14 -0.19
N LEU A 96 -12.26 -1.53 -0.65
CA LEU A 96 -11.00 -0.92 -0.24
C LEU A 96 -10.93 0.55 -0.62
N GLN A 97 -11.29 0.89 -1.86
CA GLN A 97 -11.34 2.26 -2.34
C GLN A 97 -12.34 3.12 -1.56
N LYS A 98 -13.52 2.58 -1.25
CA LYS A 98 -14.58 3.32 -0.56
C LYS A 98 -14.25 3.57 0.92
N LEU A 99 -13.80 2.51 1.60
CA LEU A 99 -13.63 2.52 3.05
C LEU A 99 -12.21 2.88 3.47
N GLY A 100 -11.20 2.64 2.64
CA GLY A 100 -9.79 2.90 2.93
C GLY A 100 -9.11 1.75 3.65
N THR A 101 -7.82 1.58 3.39
CA THR A 101 -6.99 0.50 3.96
C THR A 101 -7.01 0.50 5.48
N TYR A 102 -6.82 1.65 6.14
CA TYR A 102 -6.82 1.74 7.61
C TYR A 102 -8.11 1.24 8.25
N ASN A 103 -9.28 1.62 7.72
CA ASN A 103 -10.57 1.16 8.23
C ASN A 103 -10.70 -0.36 8.16
N LEU A 104 -10.24 -0.96 7.05
CA LEU A 104 -10.38 -2.39 6.79
C LEU A 104 -9.33 -3.25 7.49
N LEU A 105 -8.14 -2.70 7.73
CA LEU A 105 -7.06 -3.41 8.41
C LEU A 105 -7.23 -3.40 9.93
N ILE A 106 -7.76 -2.32 10.51
CA ILE A 106 -7.84 -2.12 11.97
C ILE A 106 -9.18 -2.58 12.53
N GLY A 107 -10.28 -2.24 11.87
CA GLY A 107 -11.63 -2.49 12.37
C GLY A 107 -12.01 -1.65 13.60
N ASP A 108 -13.09 -2.03 14.27
CA ASP A 108 -13.58 -1.33 15.46
C ASP A 108 -12.82 -1.77 16.72
N SER A 109 -12.38 -0.78 17.50
CA SER A 109 -11.65 -0.92 18.76
C SER A 109 -11.96 0.26 19.69
N GLU A 110 -11.45 0.21 20.92
CA GLU A 110 -11.60 1.31 21.89
C GLU A 110 -10.88 2.61 21.46
N HIS A 111 -9.84 2.51 20.63
CA HIS A 111 -9.03 3.64 20.19
C HIS A 111 -9.33 4.11 18.76
N TYR A 112 -10.02 3.28 17.98
CA TYR A 112 -10.35 3.55 16.59
C TYR A 112 -11.64 2.81 16.21
N CYS A 113 -12.65 3.53 15.75
CA CYS A 113 -13.93 2.96 15.35
C CYS A 113 -14.14 3.17 13.84
N SER A 114 -13.68 2.19 13.04
CA SER A 114 -13.81 2.18 11.58
C SER A 114 -15.24 2.45 11.11
N SER A 115 -16.25 1.93 11.81
CA SER A 115 -17.66 2.14 11.48
C SER A 115 -18.11 3.59 11.61
N LEU A 116 -17.54 4.36 12.55
CA LEU A 116 -17.78 5.80 12.71
C LEU A 116 -16.95 6.66 11.74
N VAL A 117 -15.72 6.24 11.44
CA VAL A 117 -14.87 6.95 10.46
C VAL A 117 -15.47 6.81 9.05
N GLY A 118 -15.83 5.60 8.65
CA GLY A 118 -16.74 5.31 7.54
C GLY A 118 -16.23 5.57 6.11
N THR A 119 -15.14 6.32 5.91
CA THR A 119 -14.61 6.63 4.57
C THR A 119 -13.09 6.58 4.48
N ALA A 120 -12.59 6.33 3.26
CA ALA A 120 -11.16 6.35 2.96
C ALA A 120 -10.52 7.71 3.26
N GLU A 121 -11.17 8.81 2.86
CA GLU A 121 -10.64 10.16 3.08
C GLU A 121 -10.48 10.51 4.57
N LYS A 122 -11.48 10.17 5.40
CA LYS A 122 -11.46 10.47 6.83
C LYS A 122 -10.39 9.64 7.54
N SER A 123 -10.30 8.35 7.25
CA SER A 123 -9.28 7.49 7.84
C SER A 123 -7.88 7.94 7.42
N HIS A 124 -7.65 8.17 6.13
CA HIS A 124 -6.35 8.65 5.64
C HIS A 124 -5.94 10.00 6.27
N ARG A 125 -6.90 10.93 6.48
CA ARG A 125 -6.66 12.18 7.20
C ARG A 125 -6.20 11.95 8.64
N ILE A 126 -6.91 11.12 9.41
CA ILE A 126 -6.56 10.80 10.80
C ILE A 126 -5.13 10.27 10.89
N PHE A 127 -4.79 9.28 10.06
CA PHE A 127 -3.48 8.64 10.11
C PHE A 127 -2.35 9.59 9.69
N ARG A 128 -2.55 10.38 8.64
CA ARG A 128 -1.57 11.39 8.24
C ARG A 128 -1.33 12.45 9.33
N ASP A 129 -2.39 12.88 10.01
CA ASP A 129 -2.29 13.89 11.07
C ASP A 129 -1.58 13.33 12.32
N CYS A 130 -1.69 12.02 12.59
CA CYS A 130 -0.96 11.30 13.64
C CYS A 130 0.51 11.02 13.27
N PHE A 131 0.78 10.54 12.05
CA PHE A 131 2.12 10.13 11.57
C PHE A 131 2.77 11.20 10.69
N LYS A 132 3.02 12.39 11.26
CA LYS A 132 3.54 13.57 10.53
C LYS A 132 4.92 13.36 9.88
N ASP A 133 5.69 12.42 10.40
CA ASP A 133 7.01 12.07 9.87
C ASP A 133 6.97 10.91 8.85
N GLY A 134 5.78 10.38 8.60
CA GLY A 134 5.56 9.18 7.80
C GLY A 134 5.45 7.93 8.67
N PHE A 135 4.96 6.86 8.05
CA PHE A 135 4.85 5.54 8.64
C PHE A 135 5.44 4.55 7.64
N ALA A 136 6.77 4.47 7.62
CA ALA A 136 7.51 3.69 6.64
C ALA A 136 7.10 2.21 6.70
N TRP A 137 7.25 1.49 5.60
CA TRP A 137 6.98 0.05 5.55
C TRP A 137 8.22 -0.65 5.00
N GLU A 138 8.65 -1.72 5.67
CA GLU A 138 9.82 -2.52 5.31
C GLU A 138 9.46 -4.01 5.20
N CYS A 139 9.79 -4.61 4.05
CA CYS A 139 9.84 -6.06 3.89
C CYS A 139 11.06 -6.60 4.63
N LEU A 140 10.89 -7.63 5.46
CA LEU A 140 11.97 -8.24 6.24
C LEU A 140 12.46 -9.54 5.62
N GLU A 141 11.55 -10.35 5.06
CA GLU A 141 11.86 -11.68 4.55
C GLU A 141 10.70 -12.16 3.66
N VAL A 142 11.02 -12.81 2.54
CA VAL A 142 10.02 -13.49 1.71
C VAL A 142 10.15 -15.01 1.89
N TYR A 143 9.10 -15.63 2.42
CA TYR A 143 9.03 -17.07 2.69
C TYR A 143 8.72 -17.91 1.45
N SER A 144 8.00 -17.35 0.48
CA SER A 144 7.61 -18.08 -0.73
C SER A 144 7.44 -17.17 -1.94
N GLY A 145 7.75 -17.71 -3.13
CA GLY A 145 7.56 -17.04 -4.42
C GLY A 145 6.22 -17.33 -5.10
N PRO A 146 5.99 -16.76 -6.29
CA PRO A 146 4.77 -17.00 -7.07
C PRO A 146 4.48 -18.50 -7.28
N PRO A 147 3.20 -18.93 -7.30
CA PRO A 147 2.00 -18.09 -7.35
C PRO A 147 1.48 -17.62 -5.98
N ARG A 148 2.08 -18.07 -4.87
CA ARG A 148 1.66 -17.71 -3.51
C ARG A 148 2.84 -17.08 -2.78
N CYS A 149 2.86 -15.75 -2.71
CA CYS A 149 3.88 -15.04 -1.96
C CYS A 149 3.45 -14.86 -0.50
N CYS A 150 4.33 -15.27 0.42
CA CYS A 150 4.20 -15.04 1.85
C CYS A 150 5.46 -14.32 2.32
N PHE A 151 5.32 -13.28 3.14
CA PHE A 151 6.43 -12.47 3.57
C PHE A 151 6.17 -11.86 4.94
N LYS A 152 7.26 -11.50 5.62
CA LYS A 152 7.26 -10.79 6.90
C LYS A 152 7.63 -9.33 6.66
N TRP A 153 7.00 -8.43 7.39
CA TRP A 153 7.19 -7.00 7.26
C TRP A 153 7.05 -6.28 8.60
N ARG A 154 7.44 -5.02 8.64
CA ARG A 154 7.22 -4.08 9.75
C ARG A 154 6.94 -2.66 9.25
N HIS A 155 6.44 -1.82 10.13
CA HIS A 155 6.54 -0.38 9.99
C HIS A 155 7.76 0.17 10.73
#